data_AF-A0A8I0H8B3-F1
#
_entry.id   AF-A0A8I0H8B3-F1
#
_cell.length_a   1.000
_cell.length_b   1.000
_cell.length_c   1.000
_cell.angle_alpha   90.00
_cell.angle_beta   90.00
_cell.angle_gamma   90.00
#
_symmetry.space_group_name_H-M   'P 1'
#
loop_
_entity.id
_entity.type
_entity.pdbx_description
1 polymer ?
#
loop_
_entity_poly.entity_id
_entity_poly.type
_entity_poly.pdbx_seq_one_letter_code
_entity_poly.pdbx_strand_id
1 'polypeptide(L)'
;MIQAAATMWSHLIQALGKSMDMIRVASSAISAIGYDPVSMRMKIQFVQGHTYDFCSVPSHVFQGLLNVGSKGVYYNDHIRDRYQC
;
A
#
# COMPACT_ATOMS: atom_id res chain seq x y z
N MET A 1 -8.89 19.35 -31.45
CA MET A 1 -9.19 19.72 -30.05
C MET A 1 -10.11 18.71 -29.33
N ILE A 2 -10.20 17.45 -29.79
CA ILE A 2 -11.15 16.45 -29.25
C ILE A 2 -10.44 15.34 -28.45
N GLN A 3 -9.15 15.06 -28.73
CA GLN A 3 -8.37 14.03 -28.04
C GLN A 3 -8.16 14.32 -26.54
N ALA A 4 -7.90 15.58 -26.16
CA ALA A 4 -7.49 15.93 -24.81
C ALA A 4 -8.56 15.62 -23.74
N ALA A 5 -9.84 15.84 -24.08
CA ALA A 5 -10.96 15.52 -23.20
C ALA A 5 -11.11 14.01 -23.00
N ALA A 6 -10.96 13.19 -24.05
CA ALA A 6 -11.09 11.74 -23.96
C ALA A 6 -10.02 11.09 -23.06
N THR A 7 -8.76 11.52 -23.15
CA THR A 7 -7.69 11.07 -22.24
C THR A 7 -7.92 11.54 -20.81
N MET A 8 -8.31 12.79 -20.59
CA MET A 8 -8.54 13.34 -19.25
C MET A 8 -9.69 12.61 -18.52
N TRP A 9 -10.76 12.26 -19.24
CA TRP A 9 -11.88 11.49 -18.68
C TRP A 9 -11.52 10.01 -18.45
N SER A 10 -10.66 9.42 -19.28
CA SER A 10 -10.12 8.06 -19.07
C SER A 10 -9.21 7.98 -17.83
N HIS A 11 -8.40 9.03 -17.59
CA HIS A 11 -7.58 9.14 -16.39
C HIS A 11 -8.41 9.41 -15.14
N LEU A 12 -9.50 10.19 -15.24
CA LEU A 12 -10.42 10.42 -14.12
C LEU A 12 -11.15 9.13 -13.69
N ILE A 13 -11.60 8.30 -14.63
CA ILE A 13 -12.24 7.01 -14.32
C ILE A 13 -11.24 6.04 -13.67
N GLN A 14 -9.99 6.02 -14.14
CA GLN A 14 -8.93 5.22 -13.52
C GLN A 14 -8.55 5.74 -12.12
N ALA A 15 -8.46 7.07 -11.93
CA ALA A 15 -8.11 7.67 -10.64
C ALA A 15 -9.21 7.49 -9.58
N LEU A 16 -10.48 7.47 -9.99
CA LEU A 16 -11.62 7.26 -9.09
C LEU A 16 -11.85 5.78 -8.73
N GLY A 17 -11.29 4.84 -9.50
CA GLY A 17 -11.48 3.39 -9.33
C GLY A 17 -10.25 2.60 -8.86
N LYS A 18 -9.07 3.21 -8.76
CA LYS A 18 -7.84 2.50 -8.37
C LYS A 18 -7.75 2.36 -6.84
N SER A 19 -8.68 1.64 -6.23
CA SER A 19 -8.43 1.10 -4.89
C SER A 19 -7.32 0.06 -5.02
N MET A 20 -6.21 0.25 -4.32
CA MET A 20 -5.13 -0.72 -4.29
C MET A 20 -5.64 -2.05 -3.70
N ASP A 21 -5.35 -3.17 -4.36
CA ASP A 21 -5.72 -4.49 -3.86
C ASP A 21 -5.04 -4.75 -2.50
N MET A 22 -5.86 -5.13 -1.52
CA MET A 22 -5.44 -5.38 -0.15
C MET A 22 -5.44 -6.88 0.13
N ILE A 23 -4.28 -7.43 0.46
CA ILE A 23 -4.10 -8.84 0.82
C ILE A 23 -4.33 -8.99 2.32
N ARG A 24 -5.27 -9.85 2.71
CA ARG A 24 -5.51 -10.21 4.13
C ARG A 24 -4.36 -11.06 4.64
N VAL A 25 -3.92 -10.79 5.87
CA VAL A 25 -2.80 -11.50 6.49
C VAL A 25 -3.14 -11.96 7.89
N ALA A 26 -2.60 -13.11 8.28
CA ALA A 26 -2.68 -13.60 9.66
C ALA A 26 -1.61 -12.88 10.51
N SER A 27 -2.04 -11.93 11.35
CA SER A 27 -1.19 -11.24 12.33
C SER A 27 -2.07 -10.62 13.41
N SER A 28 -1.56 -10.53 14.63
CA SER A 28 -2.25 -9.87 15.74
C SER A 28 -2.25 -8.34 15.62
N ALA A 29 -1.34 -7.76 14.84
CA ALA A 29 -1.18 -6.31 14.69
C ALA A 29 -1.71 -5.79 13.34
N ILE A 30 -1.53 -6.56 12.27
CA ILE A 30 -1.82 -6.13 10.89
C ILE A 30 -2.86 -7.07 10.29
N SER A 31 -3.92 -6.50 9.72
CA SER A 31 -5.04 -7.26 9.17
C SER A 31 -5.01 -7.35 7.65
N ALA A 32 -4.50 -6.32 6.96
CA ALA A 32 -4.32 -6.33 5.51
C ALA A 32 -3.15 -5.46 5.08
N ILE A 33 -2.54 -5.81 3.95
CA ILE A 33 -1.44 -5.05 3.33
C ILE A 33 -1.70 -4.97 1.83
N GLY A 34 -1.59 -3.79 1.26
CA GLY A 34 -1.56 -3.58 -0.19
C GLY A 34 -0.24 -2.96 -0.62
N TYR A 35 0.13 -3.17 -1.88
CA TYR A 35 1.33 -2.57 -2.45
C TYR A 35 1.17 -2.32 -3.96
N ASP A 36 1.52 -1.10 -4.39
CA ASP A 36 1.54 -0.69 -5.79
C ASP A 36 3.01 -0.53 -6.21
N PRO A 37 3.55 -1.47 -7.02
CA PRO A 37 4.95 -1.40 -7.45
C PRO A 37 5.22 -0.23 -8.40
N VAL A 38 4.21 0.32 -9.08
CA VAL A 38 4.38 1.43 -10.03
C VAL A 38 4.62 2.73 -9.27
N SER A 39 3.83 2.97 -8.21
CA SER A 39 3.96 4.17 -7.37
C SER A 39 4.84 3.99 -6.14
N MET A 40 5.33 2.76 -5.88
CA MET A 40 6.06 2.38 -4.67
C MET A 40 5.31 2.76 -3.38
N ARG A 41 3.97 2.64 -3.43
CA ARG A 41 3.08 2.94 -2.30
C ARG A 41 2.66 1.66 -1.62
N MET A 42 2.82 1.60 -0.31
CA MET A 42 2.34 0.51 0.53
C MET A 42 1.23 1.03 1.44
N LYS A 43 0.14 0.26 1.58
CA LYS A 43 -0.97 0.56 2.49
C LYS A 43 -1.04 -0.54 3.53
N ILE A 44 -1.08 -0.20 4.80
CA ILE A 44 -1.21 -1.15 5.91
C ILE A 44 -2.48 -0.85 6.69
N GLN A 45 -3.33 -1.85 6.82
CA GLN A 45 -4.51 -1.82 7.70
C GLN A 45 -4.21 -2.59 8.99
N PHE A 46 -4.23 -1.89 10.11
CA PHE A 46 -4.02 -2.47 11.44
C PHE A 46 -5.29 -3.14 11.96
N VAL A 47 -5.14 -4.15 12.82
CA VAL A 47 -6.27 -4.83 13.47
C VAL A 47 -7.11 -3.87 14.30
N GLN A 48 -6.48 -2.81 14.84
CA GLN A 48 -7.15 -1.75 15.61
C GLN A 48 -8.01 -0.81 14.74
N GLY A 49 -8.04 -1.00 13.41
CA GLY A 49 -8.91 -0.26 12.49
C GLY A 49 -8.24 0.91 11.76
N HIS A 50 -7.08 1.38 12.23
CA HIS A 50 -6.33 2.43 11.55
C HIS A 50 -5.68 1.90 10.26
N THR A 51 -5.65 2.74 9.23
CA THR A 51 -5.00 2.44 7.94
C THR A 51 -4.04 3.56 7.61
N TYR A 52 -2.80 3.19 7.26
CA TYR A 52 -1.73 4.14 6.93
C TYR A 52 -1.13 3.83 5.56
N ASP A 53 -0.75 4.90 4.85
CA ASP A 53 -0.04 4.83 3.59
C ASP A 53 1.44 5.18 3.81
N PHE A 54 2.30 4.48 3.09
CA PHE A 54 3.74 4.65 3.10
C PHE A 54 4.24 4.82 1.67
N CYS A 55 5.00 5.88 1.42
CA CYS A 55 5.48 6.25 0.09
C CYS A 55 6.94 5.85 -0.09
N SER A 56 7.36 5.63 -1.34
CA SER A 56 8.73 5.24 -1.69
C SER A 56 9.23 3.98 -0.97
N VAL A 57 8.33 3.02 -0.73
CA VAL A 57 8.65 1.74 -0.11
C VAL A 57 9.16 0.80 -1.20
N PRO A 58 10.40 0.28 -1.12
CA PRO A 58 10.90 -0.68 -2.10
C PRO A 58 10.15 -2.01 -2.06
N SER A 59 10.04 -2.69 -3.20
CA SER A 59 9.33 -3.97 -3.33
C SER A 59 9.85 -5.06 -2.39
N HIS A 60 11.16 -5.09 -2.14
CA HIS A 60 11.76 -6.06 -1.23
C HIS A 60 11.30 -5.86 0.23
N VAL A 61 10.98 -4.63 0.65
CA VAL A 61 10.48 -4.35 2.01
C VAL A 61 9.07 -4.91 2.16
N PHE A 62 8.22 -4.71 1.16
CA PHE A 62 6.89 -5.31 1.10
C PHE A 62 6.93 -6.84 1.11
N GLN A 63 7.80 -7.44 0.28
CA GLN A 63 8.00 -8.90 0.25
C GLN A 63 8.49 -9.43 1.61
N GLY A 64 9.41 -8.72 2.26
CA GLY A 64 9.85 -9.04 3.61
C GLY A 64 8.69 -9.06 4.61
N LEU A 65 7.86 -8.01 4.61
CA LEU A 65 6.69 -7.92 5.50
C LEU A 65 5.67 -9.05 5.24
N LEU A 66 5.49 -9.47 3.98
CA LEU A 66 4.59 -10.58 3.65
C LEU A 66 5.11 -11.94 4.16
N ASN A 67 6.41 -12.18 4.12
CA ASN A 67 6.99 -13.50 4.38
C ASN A 67 7.44 -13.73 5.84
N VAL A 68 7.56 -12.69 6.65
CA VAL A 68 7.91 -12.84 8.07
C VAL A 68 6.79 -13.43 8.93
N GLY A 69 7.19 -14.20 9.94
CA GLY A 69 6.27 -14.79 10.93
C GLY A 69 5.63 -13.77 11.88
N SER A 70 6.30 -12.64 12.15
CA SER A 70 5.75 -11.54 12.96
C SER A 70 5.74 -10.22 12.20
N LYS A 71 4.59 -9.89 11.62
CA LYS A 71 4.41 -8.67 10.81
C LYS A 71 4.54 -7.39 11.63
N GLY A 72 4.13 -7.43 12.90
CA GLY A 72 4.24 -6.29 13.82
C GLY A 72 5.69 -5.93 14.15
N VAL A 73 6.53 -6.95 14.40
CA VAL A 73 7.97 -6.73 14.66
C VAL A 73 8.64 -6.14 13.42
N TYR A 74 8.42 -6.75 12.25
CA TYR A 74 9.00 -6.24 11.02
C TYR A 74 8.54 -4.82 10.69
N TYR A 75 7.26 -4.50 10.93
CA TYR A 75 6.75 -3.14 10.79
C TYR A 75 7.53 -2.15 11.66
N ASN A 76 7.70 -2.44 12.95
CA ASN A 76 8.44 -1.55 13.86
C ASN A 76 9.91 -1.40 13.44
N ASP A 77 10.54 -2.49 13.00
CA ASP A 77 11.96 -2.50 12.70
C ASP A 77 12.27 -1.83 11.35
N HIS A 78 11.46 -2.07 10.32
CA HIS A 78 11.81 -1.75 8.92
C HIS A 78 10.92 -0.70 8.27
N ILE A 79 9.76 -0.36 8.83
CA ILE A 79 8.76 0.49 8.14
C ILE A 79 8.43 1.73 8.96
N ARG A 80 8.11 1.54 10.23
CA ARG A 80 7.72 2.60 11.16
C ARG A 80 8.80 3.69 11.19
N ASP A 81 8.38 4.94 11.07
CA ASP A 81 9.21 6.14 11.12
C ASP A 81 10.29 6.24 10.01
N ARG A 82 10.34 5.29 9.07
CA ARG A 82 11.29 5.29 7.93
C ARG A 82 10.66 5.73 6.62
N TYR A 83 9.36 5.51 6.47
CA TYR A 83 8.61 5.91 5.28
C TYR A 83 7.46 6.84 5.67
N GLN A 84 7.29 7.91 4.91
CA GLN A 84 6.23 8.90 5.09
C GLN A 84 5.55 9.13 3.74
N CYS A 85 4.23 8.99 3.72
CA CYS A 85 3.36 9.76 2.84
C CYS A 85 2.79 10.92 3.68
#